data_AF-A0A3G2I8P2-F1
#
_entry.id   AF-A0A3G2I8P2-F1
#
_cell.length_a   1.000
_cell.length_b   1.000
_cell.length_c   1.000
_cell.angle_alpha   90.00
_cell.angle_beta   90.00
_cell.angle_gamma   90.00
#
_symmetry.space_group_name_H-M   'P 1'
#
loop_
_entity.id
_entity.type
_entity.pdbx_description
1 polymer ?
#
loop_
_entity_poly.entity_id
_entity_poly.type
_entity_poly.pdbx_seq_one_letter_code
_entity_poly.pdbx_strand_id
1 'polypeptide(L)' 'MALNKQNSGSSTHKVMTFGENRDLDKVISSAPVAIQKRINFNMPEDKHQRLKAACARKGVSISDVMNELTDAWLKDNE' A
#
# COMPACT_ATOMS: atom_id res chain seq x y z
N MET A 1 -1.06 46.16 -15.45
CA MET A 1 -0.76 45.62 -14.10
C MET A 1 0.37 44.63 -14.25
N ALA A 2 1.52 44.90 -13.63
CA ALA A 2 2.67 44.03 -13.74
C ALA A 2 2.64 42.98 -12.62
N LEU A 3 2.85 41.71 -12.98
CA LEU A 3 3.00 40.63 -12.02
C LEU A 3 4.43 40.65 -11.47
N ASN A 4 4.55 40.67 -10.15
CA ASN A 4 5.84 40.63 -9.47
C ASN A 4 6.44 39.22 -9.53
N LYS A 5 7.67 39.13 -10.06
CA LYS A 5 8.44 37.90 -10.16
C LYS A 5 9.01 37.53 -8.80
N GLN A 6 8.49 36.47 -8.18
CA GLN A 6 8.86 36.00 -6.84
C GLN A 6 10.25 35.33 -6.72
N ASN A 7 11.08 35.36 -7.76
CA ASN A 7 12.39 34.71 -7.71
C ASN A 7 13.50 35.73 -7.99
N SER A 8 13.85 36.50 -6.96
CA SER A 8 15.08 37.28 -6.90
C SER A 8 15.92 36.77 -5.72
N GLY A 9 16.58 35.63 -5.91
CA GLY A 9 17.68 35.19 -5.04
C GLY A 9 17.55 33.78 -4.49
N SER A 10 18.44 32.90 -4.94
CA SER A 10 18.91 31.68 -4.29
C SER A 10 17.94 30.50 -4.07
N SER A 11 18.31 29.38 -4.69
CA SER A 11 17.93 27.97 -4.43
C SER A 11 16.44 27.59 -4.48
N THR A 12 16.06 26.89 -5.57
CA THR A 12 14.99 25.87 -5.63
C THR A 12 13.63 26.28 -5.05
N HIS A 13 12.94 27.20 -5.72
CA HIS A 13 11.51 27.47 -5.49
C HIS A 13 10.64 26.26 -5.89
N LYS A 14 10.36 25.33 -4.96
CA LYS A 14 9.13 24.53 -5.02
C LYS A 14 8.02 25.44 -4.49
N VAL A 15 7.27 26.07 -5.41
CA VAL A 15 5.99 26.71 -5.06
C VAL A 15 5.13 25.62 -4.43
N MET A 16 4.79 25.75 -3.14
CA MET A 16 3.92 24.79 -2.46
C MET A 16 2.51 24.96 -3.00
N THR A 17 2.17 24.16 -4.02
CA THR A 17 0.83 24.10 -4.59
C THR A 17 -0.11 23.44 -3.59
N PHE A 18 -0.94 24.24 -2.91
CA PHE A 18 -2.06 23.72 -2.12
C PHE A 18 -3.00 22.95 -3.06
N GLY A 19 -3.14 21.64 -2.83
CA GLY A 19 -3.70 20.68 -3.79
C GLY A 19 -2.88 19.39 -3.92
N GLU A 20 -1.68 19.34 -3.32
CA GLU A 20 -0.84 18.13 -3.15
C GLU A 20 -1.47 17.08 -2.18
N ASN A 21 -2.80 16.99 -2.10
CA ASN A 21 -3.52 15.84 -1.52
C ASN A 21 -3.57 14.72 -2.56
N ARG A 22 -2.40 14.25 -2.97
CA ARG A 22 -2.15 13.41 -4.15
C ARG A 22 -2.75 11.99 -4.09
N ASP A 23 -3.49 11.66 -3.04
CA ASP A 23 -4.01 10.31 -2.77
C ASP A 23 -5.55 10.22 -2.69
N LEU A 24 -6.30 11.31 -2.89
CA LEU A 24 -7.78 11.25 -2.89
C LEU A 24 -8.33 10.33 -4.00
N ASP A 25 -7.83 10.47 -5.23
CA ASP A 25 -8.19 9.60 -6.35
C ASP A 25 -7.79 8.14 -6.11
N LYS A 26 -6.67 7.91 -5.40
CA LYS A 26 -6.19 6.58 -5.03
C LYS A 26 -7.11 5.90 -4.02
N VAL A 27 -7.67 6.66 -3.08
CA VAL A 27 -8.61 6.15 -2.06
C VAL A 27 -9.98 5.85 -2.68
N ILE A 28 -10.46 6.68 -3.61
CA ILE A 28 -11.75 6.47 -4.27
C ILE A 28 -11.70 5.24 -5.20
N SER A 29 -10.57 5.02 -5.86
CA SER A 29 -10.38 3.91 -6.80
C SER A 29 -10.21 2.55 -6.12
N SER A 30 -9.99 2.48 -4.81
CA SER A 30 -9.73 1.22 -4.10
C SER A 30 -11.00 0.46 -3.69
N ALA A 31 -12.13 0.70 -4.35
CA ALA A 31 -13.37 -0.02 -4.06
C ALA A 31 -13.17 -1.52 -4.31
N PRO A 32 -13.34 -2.38 -3.28
CA PRO A 32 -13.06 -3.80 -3.41
C PRO A 32 -14.08 -4.48 -4.35
N VAL A 33 -13.58 -5.37 -5.21
CA VAL A 33 -14.35 -6.10 -6.24
C VAL A 33 -15.32 -7.12 -5.63
N ALA A 34 -15.13 -7.51 -4.37
CA ALA A 34 -15.96 -8.48 -3.65
C ALA A 34 -16.06 -8.14 -2.15
N ILE A 35 -17.04 -8.72 -1.45
CA ILE A 35 -17.19 -8.60 0.00
C ILE A 35 -16.00 -9.33 0.66
N GLN A 36 -14.97 -8.57 1.02
CA GLN A 36 -13.81 -9.08 1.74
C GLN A 36 -13.92 -8.73 3.23
N LYS A 37 -13.65 -9.70 4.11
CA LYS A 37 -13.52 -9.47 5.55
C LYS A 37 -12.04 -9.33 5.90
N ARG A 38 -11.68 -8.30 6.66
CA ARG A 38 -10.31 -8.11 7.18
C ARG A 38 -10.16 -8.91 8.47
N ILE A 39 -9.14 -9.74 8.53
CA ILE A 39 -8.74 -10.49 9.72
C ILE A 39 -7.46 -9.84 10.24
N ASN A 40 -7.46 -9.47 11.53
CA ASN A 40 -6.26 -8.97 12.19
C ASN A 40 -5.57 -10.15 12.87
N PHE A 41 -4.28 -10.35 12.59
CA PHE A 41 -3.50 -11.46 13.09
C PHE A 41 -2.18 -10.95 13.66
N ASN A 42 -1.83 -11.44 14.85
CA ASN A 42 -0.55 -11.16 15.47
C ASN A 42 0.46 -12.23 15.05
N MET A 43 1.48 -11.82 14.30
CA MET A 43 2.59 -12.70 13.90
C MET A 43 3.90 -12.28 14.58
N PRO A 44 4.72 -13.23 15.07
CA PRO A 44 6.07 -12.93 15.51
C PRO A 44 6.89 -12.26 14.42
N GLU A 45 7.74 -11.30 14.79
CA GLU A 45 8.50 -10.46 13.86
C GLU A 45 9.41 -11.30 12.93
N ASP A 46 10.13 -12.29 13.47
CA ASP A 46 10.98 -13.20 12.68
C ASP A 46 10.19 -13.94 11.59
N LYS A 47 8.97 -14.40 11.93
CA LYS A 47 8.09 -15.06 10.96
C LYS A 47 7.60 -14.08 9.89
N HIS A 48 7.26 -12.84 10.28
CA HIS A 48 6.88 -11.79 9.35
C HIS A 48 7.99 -11.41 8.38
N GLN A 49 9.21 -11.28 8.88
CA GLN A 49 10.37 -10.95 8.06
C GLN A 49 10.66 -12.05 7.03
N ARG A 50 10.62 -13.32 7.46
CA ARG A 50 10.80 -14.47 6.57
C ARG A 50 9.70 -14.58 5.53
N LEU A 51 8.44 -14.39 5.94
CA LEU A 51 7.30 -14.41 5.02
C LEU A 51 7.44 -13.32 3.97
N LYS A 52 7.78 -12.09 4.37
CA LYS A 52 7.99 -10.96 3.47
C LYS A 52 9.11 -11.23 2.46
N ALA A 53 10.24 -11.78 2.92
CA ALA A 53 11.36 -12.14 2.06
C ALA A 53 10.99 -13.25 1.05
N ALA A 54 10.25 -14.27 1.50
CA ALA A 54 9.80 -15.35 0.63
C ALA A 54 8.78 -14.86 -0.43
N CYS A 55 7.83 -14.01 -0.03
CA CYS A 55 6.87 -13.39 -0.94
C CYS A 55 7.56 -12.55 -2.01
N ALA A 56 8.54 -11.72 -1.60
CA ALA A 56 9.33 -10.91 -2.54
C ALA A 56 10.12 -11.76 -3.54
N ARG A 57 10.69 -12.89 -3.12
CA ARG A 57 11.43 -13.81 -4.01
C ARG A 57 10.53 -14.50 -5.03
N LYS A 58 9.30 -14.85 -4.64
CA LYS A 58 8.33 -15.55 -5.49
C LYS A 58 7.46 -14.60 -6.31
N GLY A 59 7.50 -13.29 -6.05
CA GLY A 59 6.67 -12.30 -6.72
C GLY A 59 5.17 -12.43 -6.39
N VAL A 60 4.84 -13.00 -5.23
CA VAL A 60 3.46 -13.22 -4.77
C VAL A 60 3.11 -12.27 -3.64
N SER A 61 1.83 -11.90 -3.50
CA SER A 61 1.39 -11.05 -2.40
C SER A 61 1.24 -11.85 -1.11
N ILE A 62 1.44 -11.19 0.03
CA ILE A 62 1.24 -11.81 1.35
C ILE A 62 -0.21 -12.29 1.51
N SER A 63 -1.17 -11.53 0.99
CA SER A 63 -2.59 -11.89 1.03
C SER A 63 -2.86 -13.18 0.26
N ASP A 64 -2.26 -13.36 -0.92
CA ASP A 64 -2.44 -14.58 -1.73
C ASP A 64 -1.88 -15.80 -1.01
N VAL A 65 -0.68 -15.68 -0.41
CA VAL A 65 -0.07 -16.76 0.38
C VAL A 65 -0.94 -17.13 1.58
N MET A 66 -1.52 -16.15 2.27
CA MET A 66 -2.40 -16.42 3.42
C MET A 66 -3.71 -17.08 2.99
N ASN A 67 -4.27 -16.69 1.84
CA ASN A 67 -5.46 -17.34 1.28
C ASN A 67 -5.16 -18.79 0.87
N GLU A 68 -4.06 -19.04 0.14
CA GLU A 68 -3.67 -20.40 -0.25
C GLU A 68 -3.45 -21.32 0.96
N LEU A 69 -2.80 -20.82 2.01
CA LEU A 69 -2.60 -21.57 3.25
C LEU A 69 -3.92 -21.87 3.96
N THR A 70 -4.88 -20.93 3.90
CA THR A 70 -6.21 -21.09 4.49
C THR A 70 -7.03 -22.09 3.69
N ASP A 71 -7.01 -22.01 2.36
CA ASP A 71 -7.70 -22.94 1.46
C ASP A 71 -7.17 -24.37 1.61
N ALA A 72 -5.84 -24.52 1.73
CA ALA A 72 -5.23 -25.81 1.99
C ALA A 72 -5.66 -26.37 3.35
N TRP A 73 -5.66 -25.53 4.39
CA TRP A 73 -6.09 -25.94 5.72
C TRP A 73 -7.58 -26.32 5.75
N LEU A 74 -8.46 -25.57 5.07
CA LEU A 74 -9.89 -25.90 5.00
C LEU A 74 -10.15 -27.23 4.29
N LYS A 75 -9.47 -27.51 3.17
CA LYS A 75 -9.61 -28.78 2.44
C LYS A 75 -9.33 -30.02 3.29
N ASP A 76 -8.42 -29.90 4.25
CA ASP A 76 -8.03 -31.01 5.11
C ASP A 76 -8.90 -31.12 6.38
N ASN A 77 -9.71 -30.11 6.70
CA ASN A 77 -10.42 -29.98 7.98
C ASN A 77 -11.94 -29.77 7.85
N GLU A 78 -12.49 -29.68 6.63
CA GLU A 78 -13.93 -29.77 6.32
C GLU A 78 -14.33 -31.18 5.85
#